data_AF-A0A8S3Z967-F1
#
_entry.id   AF-A0A8S3Z967-F1
#
_cell.length_a   1.000
_cell.length_b   1.000
_cell.length_c   1.000
_cell.angle_alpha   90.00
_cell.angle_beta   90.00
_cell.angle_gamma   90.00
#
_symmetry.space_group_name_H-M   'P 1'
#
loop_
_entity.id
_entity.type
_entity.pdbx_description
1 polymer ?
#
loop_
_entity_poly.entity_id
_entity_poly.type
_entity_poly.pdbx_seq_one_letter_code
_entity_poly.pdbx_strand_id
1 'polypeptide(L)'
;MNFEIPPGLTELLQEFTVAALRNRPPDLEEFAARYFQALYEKKKGPGKSGAGALKFQNDSDIRTKNSVDDDDDEPMPDLAPPSRDRRKSVSAERYDPEADDDNDHTKVVYPKSDDQRKRLNDAVKNILLFRSLDQEQLQEVLDAMFEKEVTPGQEVITQGDDGDNFYVID
;
A
#
# COMPACT_ATOMS: atom_id res chain seq x y z
N MET A 1 -29.63 22.65 32.86
CA MET A 1 -29.92 21.41 32.12
C MET A 1 -29.07 20.31 32.71
N ASN A 2 -29.69 19.31 33.33
CA ASN A 2 -28.99 18.17 33.92
C ASN A 2 -28.78 17.15 32.80
N PHE A 3 -27.56 17.02 32.30
CA PHE A 3 -27.23 16.01 31.29
C PHE A 3 -26.82 14.73 32.01
N GLU A 4 -27.72 13.74 32.06
CA GLU A 4 -27.36 12.40 32.52
C GLU A 4 -26.60 11.69 31.41
N ILE A 5 -25.33 11.39 31.65
CA ILE A 5 -24.47 10.66 30.71
C ILE A 5 -24.96 9.21 30.70
N PRO A 6 -25.38 8.67 29.53
CA PRO A 6 -25.77 7.28 29.44
C PRO A 6 -24.63 6.34 29.84
N PRO A 7 -24.91 5.30 30.65
CA PRO A 7 -23.89 4.32 31.02
C PRO A 7 -23.35 3.63 29.75
N GLY A 8 -22.01 3.56 29.64
CA GLY A 8 -21.32 2.96 28.50
C GLY A 8 -21.00 3.92 27.33
N LEU A 9 -21.46 5.18 27.37
CA LEU A 9 -21.10 6.16 26.34
C LEU A 9 -19.59 6.45 26.32
N THR A 10 -18.99 6.57 27.50
CA THR A 10 -17.56 6.83 27.67
C THR A 10 -16.71 5.69 27.12
N GLU A 11 -17.09 4.45 27.40
CA GLU A 11 -16.39 3.25 26.92
C GLU A 11 -16.49 3.13 25.40
N LEU A 12 -17.68 3.34 24.82
CA LEU A 12 -17.91 3.28 23.38
C LEU A 12 -17.05 4.30 22.62
N LEU A 13 -17.02 5.56 23.09
CA LEU A 13 -16.23 6.61 22.46
C LEU A 13 -14.73 6.38 22.64
N GLN A 14 -14.31 5.82 23.78
CA GLN A 14 -12.92 5.47 24.02
C GLN A 14 -12.44 4.36 23.06
N GLU A 15 -13.23 3.33 22.85
CA GLU A 15 -12.92 2.25 21.90
C GLU A 15 -12.83 2.75 20.45
N PHE A 16 -13.78 3.60 20.04
CA PHE A 16 -13.74 4.26 18.73
C PHE A 16 -12.47 5.12 18.57
N THR A 17 -12.12 5.90 19.59
CA THR A 17 -10.93 6.78 19.56
C THR A 17 -9.65 5.96 19.40
N VAL A 18 -9.52 4.83 20.10
CA VAL A 18 -8.38 3.92 19.95
C VAL A 18 -8.34 3.32 18.53
N ALA A 19 -9.49 2.97 17.96
CA ALA A 19 -9.57 2.44 16.60
C ALA A 19 -9.19 3.49 15.54
N ALA A 20 -9.61 4.74 15.72
CA ALA A 20 -9.26 5.84 14.83
C ALA A 20 -7.75 6.17 14.90
N LEU A 21 -7.16 6.18 16.10
CA LEU A 21 -5.72 6.45 16.28
C LEU A 21 -4.83 5.34 15.71
N ARG A 22 -5.30 4.08 15.72
CA ARG A 22 -4.58 2.94 15.14
C ARG A 22 -4.62 2.92 13.62
N ASN A 23 -5.79 3.19 13.03
CA ASN A 23 -5.98 3.07 11.60
C ASN A 23 -5.69 4.36 10.83
N ARG A 24 -5.63 5.51 11.51
CA ARG A 24 -5.40 6.85 10.94
C ARG A 24 -6.16 7.06 9.60
N PRO A 25 -7.49 6.90 9.61
CA PRO A 25 -8.26 7.05 8.38
C PRO A 25 -8.19 8.49 7.85
N PRO A 26 -8.16 8.69 6.53
CA PRO A 26 -8.16 10.02 5.92
C PRO A 26 -9.49 10.76 6.13
N ASP A 27 -10.60 10.02 6.24
CA ASP A 27 -11.93 10.55 6.56
C ASP A 27 -12.44 9.88 7.86
N LEU A 28 -12.68 10.70 8.87
CA LEU A 28 -13.14 10.25 10.18
C LEU A 28 -14.65 9.93 10.19
N GLU A 29 -15.44 10.60 9.35
CA GLU A 29 -16.90 10.45 9.31
C GLU A 29 -17.29 9.12 8.67
N GLU A 30 -16.65 8.77 7.54
CA GLU A 30 -16.85 7.47 6.89
C GLU A 30 -16.39 6.32 7.80
N PHE A 31 -15.24 6.51 8.47
CA PHE A 31 -14.72 5.52 9.43
C PHE A 31 -15.67 5.33 10.62
N ALA A 32 -16.25 6.41 11.15
CA ALA A 32 -17.24 6.34 12.23
C ALA A 32 -18.49 5.56 11.80
N ALA A 33 -19.05 5.87 10.62
CA ALA A 33 -20.23 5.21 10.10
C ALA A 33 -20.01 3.69 9.98
N ARG A 34 -18.90 3.27 9.35
CA ARG A 34 -18.53 1.85 9.26
C ARG A 34 -18.28 1.20 10.61
N TYR A 35 -17.54 1.86 11.49
CA TYR A 35 -17.18 1.32 12.80
C TYR A 35 -18.40 1.06 13.68
N PHE A 36 -19.32 2.03 13.76
CA PHE A 36 -20.54 1.88 14.55
C PHE A 36 -21.54 0.90 13.90
N GLN A 37 -21.61 0.83 12.57
CA GLN A 37 -22.44 -0.17 11.88
C GLN A 37 -21.94 -1.59 12.14
N ALA A 38 -20.62 -1.82 12.07
CA ALA A 38 -20.02 -3.10 12.41
C ALA A 38 -20.22 -3.47 13.90
N LEU A 39 -20.10 -2.50 14.82
CA LEU A 39 -20.40 -2.71 16.23
C LEU A 39 -21.88 -3.06 16.47
N TYR A 40 -22.79 -2.41 15.74
CA TYR A 40 -24.22 -2.66 15.83
C TYR A 40 -24.59 -4.06 15.32
N GLU A 41 -24.04 -4.48 14.18
CA GLU A 41 -24.25 -5.83 13.62
C GLU A 41 -23.64 -6.93 14.49
N LYS A 42 -22.46 -6.70 15.05
CA LYS A 42 -21.81 -7.61 16.01
C LYS A 42 -22.65 -7.80 17.27
N LYS A 43 -23.36 -6.76 17.72
CA LYS A 43 -24.32 -6.82 18.83
C LYS A 43 -25.62 -7.56 18.46
N LYS A 44 -25.89 -7.74 17.17
CA LYS A 44 -27.08 -8.42 16.59
C LYS A 44 -26.79 -9.85 16.09
N GLY A 45 -25.59 -10.40 16.34
CA GLY A 45 -25.21 -11.78 16.00
C GLY A 45 -26.05 -12.88 16.71
N PRO A 46 -26.04 -14.13 16.19
CA PRO A 46 -27.23 -14.95 16.03
C PRO A 46 -27.75 -15.55 17.34
N GLY A 47 -28.98 -15.19 17.74
CA GLY A 47 -29.69 -15.92 18.78
C GLY A 47 -30.75 -15.11 19.52
N LYS A 48 -31.95 -15.00 18.93
CA LYS A 48 -33.29 -15.09 19.56
C LYS A 48 -34.36 -14.48 18.65
N SER A 49 -34.73 -15.19 17.59
CA SER A 49 -36.08 -15.11 17.01
C SER A 49 -36.99 -16.06 17.79
N GLY A 50 -37.63 -15.53 18.85
CA GLY A 50 -38.70 -16.21 19.56
C GLY A 50 -40.02 -16.05 18.81
N ALA A 51 -40.59 -17.20 18.40
CA ALA A 51 -42.01 -17.49 18.16
C ALA A 51 -42.94 -16.34 17.73
N GLY A 52 -43.28 -16.33 16.45
CA GLY A 52 -44.37 -15.52 15.89
C GLY A 52 -44.69 -15.99 14.48
N ALA A 53 -45.15 -17.24 14.35
CA ALA A 53 -45.72 -17.74 13.10
C ALA A 53 -46.98 -16.93 12.77
N LEU A 54 -46.96 -16.14 11.70
CA LEU A 54 -48.17 -15.71 11.03
C LEU A 54 -48.01 -15.90 9.51
N LYS A 55 -48.92 -16.73 9.01
CA LYS A 55 -49.12 -17.12 7.63
C LYS A 55 -49.61 -15.94 6.79
N PHE A 56 -49.26 -16.01 5.50
CA PHE A 56 -49.79 -15.24 4.37
C PHE A 56 -51.32 -15.11 4.32
N GLN A 57 -51.80 -13.96 3.84
CA GLN A 57 -52.97 -13.83 2.96
C GLN A 57 -52.89 -12.51 2.15
N ASN A 58 -53.17 -12.63 0.84
CA ASN A 58 -53.34 -11.61 -0.21
C ASN A 58 -54.29 -10.44 0.20
N ASP A 59 -54.46 -9.30 -0.48
CA ASP A 59 -54.44 -8.95 -1.91
C ASP A 59 -54.47 -7.40 -2.07
N SER A 60 -54.36 -6.91 -3.32
CA SER A 60 -54.64 -5.55 -3.84
C SER A 60 -53.47 -4.58 -4.16
N ASP A 61 -53.00 -4.68 -5.42
CA ASP A 61 -53.06 -3.60 -6.43
C ASP A 61 -52.33 -2.26 -6.21
N ILE A 62 -51.21 -2.04 -6.91
CA ILE A 62 -51.13 -1.20 -8.13
C ILE A 62 -49.69 -1.06 -8.64
N ARG A 63 -49.57 -1.35 -9.93
CA ARG A 63 -48.38 -1.22 -10.81
C ARG A 63 -47.93 0.24 -10.92
N THR A 64 -46.61 0.47 -10.90
CA THR A 64 -45.99 1.36 -11.90
C THR A 64 -44.66 0.74 -12.33
N LYS A 65 -44.63 0.28 -13.58
CA LYS A 65 -43.42 -0.08 -14.32
C LYS A 65 -42.60 1.19 -14.52
N ASN A 66 -41.36 1.21 -14.04
CA ASN A 66 -40.31 1.99 -14.68
C ASN A 66 -39.23 1.00 -15.10
N SER A 67 -39.31 0.58 -16.35
CA SER A 67 -38.18 0.07 -17.12
C SER A 67 -37.26 1.26 -17.40
N VAL A 68 -36.15 1.33 -16.69
CA VAL A 68 -34.97 2.07 -17.14
C VAL A 68 -34.00 0.99 -17.57
N ASP A 69 -34.01 0.70 -18.87
CA ASP A 69 -32.90 0.05 -19.55
C ASP A 69 -31.80 1.12 -19.65
N ASP A 70 -30.72 0.95 -18.89
CA ASP A 70 -29.48 1.71 -19.00
C ASP A 70 -28.30 0.76 -18.70
N ASP A 71 -27.67 0.31 -19.78
CA ASP A 71 -26.24 0.12 -20.02
C ASP A 71 -25.35 -0.70 -19.06
N ASP A 72 -24.84 -1.83 -19.58
CA ASP A 72 -23.50 -2.42 -19.37
C ASP A 72 -22.91 -2.44 -17.94
N ASP A 73 -23.57 -3.12 -17.01
CA ASP A 73 -22.88 -3.67 -15.82
C ASP A 73 -22.14 -4.97 -16.23
N GLU A 74 -20.95 -4.84 -16.82
CA GLU A 74 -19.99 -5.95 -16.79
C GLU A 74 -19.75 -6.32 -15.32
N PRO A 75 -19.92 -7.61 -14.93
CA PRO A 75 -19.71 -8.01 -13.55
C PRO A 75 -18.25 -7.75 -13.19
N MET A 76 -18.02 -6.75 -12.34
CA MET A 76 -16.71 -6.51 -11.72
C MET A 76 -16.13 -7.84 -11.24
N PRO A 77 -14.89 -8.19 -11.62
CA PRO A 77 -14.30 -9.45 -11.21
C PRO A 77 -14.28 -9.50 -9.69
N ASP A 78 -14.92 -10.54 -9.13
CA ASP A 78 -14.96 -10.82 -7.70
C ASP A 78 -13.51 -10.99 -7.22
N LEU A 79 -12.94 -9.90 -6.69
CA LEU A 79 -11.61 -9.90 -6.10
C LEU A 79 -11.68 -10.78 -4.86
N ALA A 80 -11.37 -12.07 -5.05
CA ALA A 80 -11.34 -13.06 -3.99
C ALA A 80 -10.63 -12.46 -2.76
N PRO A 81 -11.16 -12.68 -1.54
CA PRO A 81 -10.59 -12.11 -0.33
C PRO A 81 -9.10 -12.46 -0.29
N PRO A 82 -8.22 -11.50 0.07
CA PRO A 82 -6.79 -11.67 -0.06
C PRO A 82 -6.40 -12.97 0.63
N SER A 83 -6.01 -13.96 -0.18
CA SER A 83 -5.42 -15.19 0.31
C SER A 83 -4.32 -14.79 1.27
N ARG A 84 -4.18 -15.52 2.38
CA ARG A 84 -3.05 -15.35 3.30
C ARG A 84 -1.79 -15.82 2.58
N ASP A 85 -1.34 -15.00 1.64
CA ASP A 85 -0.21 -15.29 0.82
C ASP A 85 1.02 -15.34 1.73
N ARG A 86 1.77 -16.44 1.62
CA ARG A 86 2.89 -16.66 2.50
C ARG A 86 3.98 -15.70 2.06
N ARG A 87 4.41 -14.83 2.97
CA ARG A 87 5.58 -13.98 2.76
C ARG A 87 6.78 -14.85 2.37
N LYS A 88 7.36 -14.59 1.21
CA LYS A 88 8.60 -15.23 0.77
C LYS A 88 9.80 -14.54 1.42
N SER A 89 10.84 -15.30 1.72
CA SER A 89 12.12 -14.75 2.17
C SER A 89 12.89 -14.16 1.00
N VAL A 90 13.76 -13.19 1.28
CA VAL A 90 14.70 -12.57 0.32
C VAL A 90 16.11 -12.61 0.91
N SER A 91 17.12 -12.82 0.07
CA SER A 91 18.53 -12.82 0.45
C SER A 91 19.36 -12.24 -0.70
N ALA A 92 20.36 -11.43 -0.37
CA ALA A 92 21.40 -11.00 -1.31
C ALA A 92 22.57 -11.99 -1.34
N GLU A 93 23.57 -11.71 -2.17
CA GLU A 93 24.83 -12.45 -2.22
C GLU A 93 25.65 -12.31 -0.91
N ARG A 94 26.54 -13.27 -0.67
CA ARG A 94 27.38 -13.25 0.54
C ARG A 94 28.58 -12.35 0.32
N TYR A 95 28.78 -11.42 1.23
CA TYR A 95 29.93 -10.55 1.30
C TYR A 95 30.66 -10.80 2.63
N ASP A 96 31.96 -11.04 2.58
CA ASP A 96 32.81 -11.27 3.75
C ASP A 96 33.79 -10.10 3.92
N PRO A 97 33.53 -9.16 4.83
CA PRO A 97 34.33 -7.95 4.99
C PRO A 97 35.73 -8.20 5.55
N GLU A 98 35.98 -9.36 6.20
CA GLU A 98 37.30 -9.68 6.77
C GLU A 98 38.24 -10.36 5.76
N ALA A 99 37.67 -10.96 4.71
CA ALA A 99 38.42 -11.57 3.62
C ALA A 99 38.81 -10.57 2.53
N ASP A 100 38.20 -9.39 2.52
CA ASP A 100 38.58 -8.26 1.69
C ASP A 100 39.83 -7.58 2.28
N ASP A 101 41.00 -8.13 1.99
CA ASP A 101 42.24 -7.35 2.09
C ASP A 101 42.12 -6.17 1.09
N ASP A 102 42.34 -4.93 1.55
CA ASP A 102 42.25 -3.65 0.80
C ASP A 102 42.98 -3.62 -0.56
N ASN A 103 43.74 -4.66 -0.91
CA ASN A 103 44.53 -4.79 -2.14
C ASN A 103 43.77 -5.37 -3.35
N ASP A 104 42.63 -6.04 -3.16
CA ASP A 104 41.91 -6.71 -4.28
C ASP A 104 40.66 -5.93 -4.75
N HIS A 105 40.26 -4.88 -4.02
CA HIS A 105 39.16 -4.00 -4.40
C HIS A 105 39.66 -2.84 -5.28
N THR A 106 39.77 -3.07 -6.59
CA THR A 106 39.95 -1.96 -7.52
C THR A 106 38.67 -1.12 -7.56
N LYS A 107 38.67 0.06 -6.91
CA LYS A 107 37.58 1.03 -7.02
C LYS A 107 37.26 1.28 -8.48
N VAL A 108 36.05 0.90 -8.90
CA VAL A 108 35.59 1.09 -10.27
C VAL A 108 35.25 2.56 -10.46
N VAL A 109 35.95 3.23 -11.37
CA VAL A 109 35.74 4.66 -11.66
C VAL A 109 35.44 4.83 -13.14
N TYR A 110 34.20 5.21 -13.43
CA TYR A 110 33.79 5.66 -14.77
C TYR A 110 33.81 7.19 -14.84
N PRO A 111 34.59 7.79 -15.75
CA PRO A 111 34.72 9.25 -15.84
C PRO A 111 33.38 9.88 -16.23
N LYS A 112 33.02 10.98 -15.54
CA LYS A 112 31.79 11.75 -15.76
C LYS A 112 32.09 13.23 -15.77
N SER A 113 31.30 14.01 -16.50
CA SER A 113 31.37 15.48 -16.43
C SER A 113 30.88 15.97 -15.06
N ASP A 114 31.40 17.11 -14.60
CA ASP A 114 30.95 17.75 -13.35
C ASP A 114 29.44 18.06 -13.37
N ASP A 115 28.92 18.46 -14.54
CA ASP A 115 27.50 18.74 -14.72
C ASP A 115 26.64 17.46 -14.61
N GLN A 116 27.09 16.36 -15.22
CA GLN A 116 26.42 15.06 -15.11
C GLN A 116 26.45 14.57 -13.66
N ARG A 117 27.60 14.69 -12.99
CA ARG A 117 27.76 14.27 -11.59
C ARG A 117 26.81 15.04 -10.67
N LYS A 118 26.62 16.34 -10.91
CA LYS A 118 25.66 17.17 -10.17
C LYS A 118 24.22 16.71 -10.39
N ARG A 119 23.81 16.49 -11.64
CA ARG A 119 22.46 15.99 -11.97
C ARG A 119 22.18 14.63 -11.35
N LEU A 120 23.13 13.70 -11.43
CA LEU A 120 23.01 12.38 -10.81
C LEU A 120 22.88 12.49 -9.29
N ASN A 121 23.72 13.29 -8.62
CA ASN A 121 23.63 13.50 -7.18
C ASN A 121 22.24 14.02 -6.76
N ASP A 122 21.73 15.02 -7.47
CA ASP A 122 20.40 15.58 -7.21
C ASP A 122 19.26 14.57 -7.44
N ALA A 123 19.41 13.65 -8.38
CA ALA A 123 18.44 12.59 -8.65
C ALA A 123 18.45 11.49 -7.58
N VAL A 124 19.63 11.11 -7.06
CA VAL A 124 19.77 9.97 -6.15
C VAL A 124 19.60 10.32 -4.67
N LYS A 125 19.83 11.58 -4.26
CA LYS A 125 19.84 11.99 -2.84
C LYS A 125 18.56 11.67 -2.04
N ASN A 126 17.41 11.64 -2.71
CA ASN A 126 16.12 11.39 -2.07
C ASN A 126 15.72 9.90 -2.05
N ILE A 127 16.51 9.03 -2.68
CA ILE A 127 16.23 7.60 -2.75
C ILE A 127 16.62 6.96 -1.42
N LEU A 128 15.76 6.07 -0.91
CA LEU A 128 15.92 5.40 0.39
C LEU A 128 17.29 4.74 0.57
N LEU A 129 17.84 4.15 -0.48
CA LEU A 129 19.14 3.47 -0.47
C LEU A 129 20.31 4.44 -0.26
N PHE A 130 20.21 5.66 -0.81
CA PHE A 130 21.32 6.62 -0.85
C PHE A 130 21.20 7.71 0.21
N ARG A 131 20.02 7.94 0.79
CA ARG A 131 19.80 8.99 1.80
C ARG A 131 20.63 8.85 3.08
N SER A 132 21.08 7.63 3.37
CA SER A 132 21.85 7.29 4.59
C SER A 132 23.34 7.21 4.34
N LEU A 133 23.78 7.32 3.08
CA LEU A 133 25.19 7.35 2.75
C LEU A 133 25.78 8.71 3.08
N ASP A 134 27.04 8.72 3.50
CA ASP A 134 27.79 9.96 3.59
C ASP A 134 28.20 10.48 2.21
N GLN A 135 28.76 11.69 2.18
CA GLN A 135 29.11 12.36 0.93
C GLN A 135 30.22 11.62 0.17
N GLU A 136 31.11 10.92 0.87
CA GLU A 136 32.24 10.19 0.29
C GLU A 136 31.74 8.89 -0.35
N GLN A 137 30.98 8.08 0.39
CA GLN A 137 30.30 6.87 -0.09
C GLN A 137 29.41 7.16 -1.30
N LEU A 138 28.64 8.25 -1.25
CA LEU A 138 27.82 8.65 -2.39
C LEU A 138 28.68 8.98 -3.61
N GLN A 139 29.82 9.64 -3.42
CA GLN A 139 30.76 9.90 -4.51
C GLN A 139 31.33 8.60 -5.08
N GLU A 140 31.64 7.61 -4.24
CA GLU A 140 32.13 6.31 -4.70
C GLU A 140 31.07 5.56 -5.52
N VAL A 141 29.82 5.56 -5.07
CA VAL A 141 28.70 4.99 -5.83
C VAL A 141 28.54 5.70 -7.17
N LEU A 142 28.57 7.03 -7.19
CA LEU A 142 28.50 7.81 -8.43
C LEU A 142 29.69 7.51 -9.35
N ASP A 143 30.89 7.26 -8.81
CA ASP A 143 32.06 6.89 -9.60
C ASP A 143 31.88 5.50 -10.23
N ALA A 144 31.27 4.55 -9.51
CA ALA A 144 31.00 3.18 -9.96
C ALA A 144 29.82 3.06 -10.94
N MET A 145 28.93 4.07 -11.04
CA MET A 145 27.86 4.07 -12.05
C MET A 145 28.45 4.15 -13.47
N PHE A 146 27.96 3.32 -14.40
CA PHE A 146 28.37 3.35 -15.80
C PHE A 146 27.23 3.83 -16.70
N GLU A 147 27.60 4.41 -17.85
CA GLU A 147 26.65 4.87 -18.85
C GLU A 147 26.10 3.70 -19.67
N LYS A 148 24.79 3.70 -19.93
CA LYS A 148 24.11 2.74 -20.80
C LYS A 148 23.42 3.50 -21.93
N GLU A 149 24.01 3.48 -23.11
CA GLU A 149 23.40 4.04 -24.32
C GLU A 149 22.20 3.19 -24.74
N VAL A 150 21.08 3.86 -25.04
CA VAL A 150 19.83 3.23 -25.47
C VAL A 150 19.29 3.91 -26.72
N THR A 151 18.78 3.12 -27.65
CA THR A 151 18.17 3.62 -28.89
C THR A 151 16.66 3.84 -28.72
N PRO A 152 16.04 4.74 -29.49
CA PRO A 152 14.60 4.93 -29.45
C PRO A 152 13.85 3.62 -29.74
N GLY A 153 12.95 3.22 -28.83
CA GLY A 153 12.19 1.98 -28.92
C GLY A 153 12.88 0.75 -28.31
N GLN A 154 14.07 0.90 -27.74
CA GLN A 154 14.74 -0.16 -27.00
C GLN A 154 14.16 -0.32 -25.59
N GLU A 155 13.84 -1.55 -25.21
CA GLU A 155 13.41 -1.88 -23.85
C GLU A 155 14.64 -1.95 -22.92
N VAL A 156 14.63 -1.15 -21.85
CA VAL A 156 15.75 -1.07 -20.89
C VAL A 156 15.67 -2.19 -19.85
N ILE A 157 14.45 -2.48 -19.40
CA ILE A 157 14.07 -3.53 -18.45
C ILE A 157 12.71 -4.10 -18.85
N THR A 158 12.51 -5.40 -18.65
CA THR A 158 11.25 -6.11 -18.96
C THR A 158 10.62 -6.64 -17.69
N GLN A 159 9.28 -6.62 -17.63
CA GLN A 159 8.56 -7.16 -16.46
C GLN A 159 8.77 -8.68 -16.34
N GLY A 160 9.22 -9.12 -15.17
CA GLY A 160 9.47 -10.53 -14.87
C GLY A 160 10.93 -10.93 -14.95
N ASP A 161 11.80 -10.06 -15.46
CA ASP A 161 13.25 -10.26 -15.46
C ASP A 161 13.85 -9.98 -14.08
N ASP A 162 14.99 -10.60 -13.81
CA ASP A 162 15.76 -10.37 -12.59
C ASP A 162 16.36 -8.95 -12.58
N GLY A 163 16.26 -8.28 -11.43
CA GLY A 163 16.67 -6.89 -11.26
C GLY A 163 18.05 -6.77 -10.64
N ASP A 164 19.08 -6.66 -11.48
CA ASP A 164 20.48 -6.55 -11.02
C ASP A 164 21.00 -5.11 -10.95
N ASN A 165 20.39 -4.19 -11.68
CA ASN A 165 20.91 -2.83 -11.88
C ASN A 165 19.90 -1.75 -11.48
N PHE A 166 20.42 -0.62 -11.02
CA PHE A 166 19.66 0.60 -10.78
C PHE A 166 19.98 1.65 -11.86
N TYR A 167 18.95 2.24 -12.46
CA TYR A 167 19.10 3.19 -13.58
C TYR A 167 18.66 4.60 -13.19
N VAL A 168 19.39 5.59 -13.68
CA VAL A 168 19.04 7.02 -13.60
C VAL A 168 19.04 7.57 -15.02
N ILE A 169 18.04 8.39 -15.34
CA ILE A 169 17.96 9.08 -16.63
C ILE A 169 18.81 10.35 -16.55
N ASP A 170 19.73 10.52 -17.49
CA ASP A 170 20.61 11.70 -17.64
C ASP A 170 20.29 12.52 -18.90
#